data_AF-A0A973L0K1-F1
#
_entry.id   AF-A0A973L0K1-F1
#
_cell.length_a   1.000
_cell.length_b   1.000
_cell.length_c   1.000
_cell.angle_alpha   90.00
_cell.angle_beta   90.00
_cell.angle_gamma   90.00
#
_symmetry.space_group_name_H-M   'P 1'
#
loop_
_entity.id
_entity.type
_entity.pdbx_description
1 polymer ?
#
loop_
_entity_poly.entity_id
_entity_poly.type
_entity_poly.pdbx_seq_one_letter_code
_entity_poly.pdbx_strand_id
1 'polypeptide(L)'
;DPARLVAALEELEEARSVWLAYEVEFAERRKKEKHDGLRRPGTVDDWHRLTWGGFGVAWCDDPRVHPREPLAEVLRRLISGLEREPGSGCPVCGAERLIWKYDLDHEPSAGPVCTHCGILVPRPVLSPEALADARRGRLLVSA
;
A
#
# COMPACT_ATOMS: atom_id res chain seq x y z
N ASP A 1 25.44 14.71 -6.00
CA ASP A 1 26.33 13.57 -5.75
C ASP A 1 25.88 12.42 -6.63
N PRO A 2 26.63 12.07 -7.69
CA PRO A 2 26.28 10.99 -8.62
C PRO A 2 26.10 9.62 -7.94
N ALA A 3 26.89 9.32 -6.90
CA ALA A 3 26.82 8.03 -6.22
C ALA A 3 25.45 7.83 -5.53
N ARG A 4 24.87 8.90 -4.98
CA ARG A 4 23.53 8.86 -4.38
C ARG A 4 22.42 8.59 -5.40
N LEU A 5 22.58 9.05 -6.64
CA LEU A 5 21.60 8.79 -7.70
C LEU A 5 21.66 7.33 -8.17
N VAL A 6 22.87 6.76 -8.28
CA VAL A 6 23.05 5.35 -8.62
C VAL A 6 22.42 4.46 -7.54
N ALA A 7 22.71 4.73 -6.26
CA ALA A 7 22.11 3.98 -5.16
C ALA A 7 20.58 4.06 -5.14
N ALA A 8 20.01 5.23 -5.43
CA ALA A 8 18.55 5.40 -5.54
C ALA A 8 17.98 4.61 -6.73
N LEU A 9 18.69 4.53 -7.85
CA LEU A 9 18.27 3.72 -8.99
C LEU A 9 18.32 2.23 -8.68
N GLU A 10 19.39 1.76 -8.02
CA GLU A 10 19.53 0.37 -7.59
C GLU A 10 18.37 -0.04 -6.66
N GLU A 11 18.00 0.82 -5.71
CA GLU A 11 16.84 0.60 -4.83
C GLU A 11 15.52 0.51 -5.62
N LEU A 12 15.33 1.39 -6.62
CA LEU A 12 14.16 1.34 -7.50
C LEU A 12 14.13 0.06 -8.35
N GLU A 13 15.27 -0.41 -8.85
CA GLU A 13 15.36 -1.66 -9.62
C GLU A 13 15.08 -2.90 -8.74
N GLU A 14 15.50 -2.89 -7.47
CA GLU A 14 15.13 -3.94 -6.53
C GLU A 14 13.61 -3.93 -6.26
N ALA A 15 13.04 -2.76 -5.99
CA ALA A 15 11.59 -2.62 -5.78
C ALA A 15 10.78 -3.02 -7.03
N ARG A 16 11.26 -2.67 -8.22
CA ARG A 16 10.68 -3.09 -9.49
C ARG A 16 10.69 -4.62 -9.63
N SER A 17 11.76 -5.27 -9.22
CA SER A 17 11.84 -6.74 -9.27
C SER A 17 10.81 -7.41 -8.37
N VAL A 18 10.58 -6.86 -7.16
CA VAL A 18 9.50 -7.31 -6.26
C VAL A 18 8.13 -7.12 -6.90
N TRP A 19 7.87 -5.93 -7.47
CA TRP A 19 6.60 -5.64 -8.13
C TRP A 19 6.33 -6.57 -9.32
N LEU A 20 7.32 -6.79 -10.19
CA LEU A 20 7.15 -7.66 -11.35
C LEU A 20 6.92 -9.13 -10.96
N ALA A 21 7.53 -9.61 -9.88
CA ALA A 21 7.24 -10.95 -9.35
C ALA A 21 5.78 -11.06 -8.91
N TYR A 22 5.29 -10.07 -8.14
CA TYR A 22 3.88 -9.98 -7.75
C TYR A 22 2.94 -9.94 -8.96
N GLU A 23 3.25 -9.17 -10.00
CA GLU A 23 2.43 -9.08 -11.22
C GLU A 23 2.28 -10.44 -11.92
N VAL A 24 3.35 -11.25 -11.96
CA VAL A 24 3.31 -12.60 -12.52
C VAL A 24 2.40 -13.50 -11.69
N GLU A 25 2.55 -13.50 -10.37
CA GLU A 25 1.71 -14.30 -9.45
C GLU A 25 0.23 -13.91 -9.54
N PHE A 26 -0.05 -12.60 -9.58
CA PHE A 26 -1.39 -12.06 -9.80
C PHE A 26 -1.98 -12.56 -11.12
N ALA A 27 -1.22 -12.49 -12.22
CA ALA A 27 -1.68 -12.92 -13.53
C ALA A 27 -1.99 -14.43 -13.55
N GLU A 28 -1.14 -15.26 -12.96
CA GLU A 28 -1.36 -16.71 -12.88
C GLU A 28 -2.59 -17.05 -12.02
N ARG A 29 -2.74 -16.42 -10.85
CA ARG A 29 -3.94 -16.57 -10.00
C ARG A 29 -5.21 -16.19 -10.76
N ARG A 30 -5.22 -15.03 -11.43
CA ARG A 30 -6.38 -14.56 -12.22
C ARG A 30 -6.70 -15.46 -13.41
N LYS A 31 -5.70 -16.07 -14.06
CA LYS A 31 -5.93 -17.08 -15.13
C LYS A 31 -6.68 -18.29 -14.57
N LYS A 32 -6.23 -18.82 -13.44
CA LYS A 32 -6.87 -19.95 -12.75
C LYS A 32 -8.31 -19.62 -12.33
N GLU A 33 -8.51 -18.51 -11.65
CA GLU A 33 -9.84 -18.07 -11.23
C GLU A 33 -10.80 -17.88 -12.43
N LYS A 34 -10.33 -17.31 -13.55
CA LYS A 34 -11.13 -17.19 -14.77
C LYS A 34 -11.51 -18.55 -15.36
N HIS A 35 -10.59 -19.50 -15.34
CA HIS A 35 -10.83 -20.88 -15.75
C HIS A 35 -11.90 -21.54 -14.87
N ASP A 36 -11.83 -21.30 -13.56
CA ASP A 36 -12.76 -21.83 -12.55
C ASP A 36 -14.10 -21.05 -12.51
N GLY A 37 -14.33 -20.13 -13.45
CA GLY A 37 -15.58 -19.38 -13.60
C GLY A 37 -15.68 -18.09 -12.77
N LEU A 38 -14.68 -17.77 -11.95
CA LEU A 38 -14.62 -16.54 -11.15
C LEU A 38 -14.19 -15.35 -12.02
N ARG A 39 -15.18 -14.63 -12.55
CA ARG A 39 -14.98 -13.49 -13.46
C ARG A 39 -14.88 -12.14 -12.77
N ARG A 40 -15.34 -12.00 -11.52
CA ARG A 40 -15.26 -10.75 -10.75
C ARG A 40 -13.99 -10.75 -9.87
N PRO A 41 -13.11 -9.75 -10.00
CA PRO A 41 -11.97 -9.58 -9.09
C PRO A 41 -12.44 -9.36 -7.64
N GLY A 42 -11.65 -9.81 -6.67
CA GLY A 42 -11.90 -9.60 -5.25
C GLY A 42 -11.46 -8.21 -4.78
N THR A 43 -11.76 -7.88 -3.51
CA THR A 43 -11.33 -6.61 -2.87
C THR A 43 -9.82 -6.46 -2.79
N VAL A 44 -9.08 -7.57 -2.69
CA VAL A 44 -7.61 -7.58 -2.75
C VAL A 44 -7.11 -7.09 -4.11
N ASP A 45 -7.83 -7.42 -5.19
CA ASP A 45 -7.49 -7.01 -6.55
C ASP A 45 -7.84 -5.53 -6.81
N ASP A 46 -8.61 -4.88 -5.92
CA ASP A 46 -8.88 -3.44 -6.00
C ASP A 46 -7.60 -2.63 -5.80
N TRP A 47 -6.69 -3.06 -4.92
CA TRP A 47 -5.40 -2.40 -4.75
C TRP A 47 -4.58 -2.48 -6.03
N HIS A 48 -4.42 -3.68 -6.61
CA HIS A 48 -3.71 -3.86 -7.89
C HIS A 48 -4.34 -3.03 -9.02
N ARG A 49 -5.67 -2.90 -9.06
CA ARG A 49 -6.34 -2.03 -10.05
C ARG A 49 -5.98 -0.55 -9.87
N LEU A 50 -5.87 -0.09 -8.62
CA LEU A 50 -5.57 1.31 -8.30
C LEU A 50 -4.08 1.64 -8.51
N THR A 51 -3.20 0.63 -8.50
CA THR A 51 -1.75 0.81 -8.62
C THR A 51 -1.20 0.58 -10.05
N TRP A 52 -1.98 0.98 -11.07
CA TRP A 52 -1.74 0.68 -12.49
C TRP A 52 -0.26 0.79 -12.92
N GLY A 53 0.34 -0.33 -13.33
CA GLY A 53 1.73 -0.38 -13.80
C GLY A 53 2.80 -0.14 -12.71
N GLY A 54 2.42 -0.22 -11.43
CA GLY A 54 3.31 0.05 -10.29
C GLY A 54 3.29 1.51 -9.82
N PHE A 55 2.51 2.38 -10.46
CA PHE A 55 2.33 3.75 -9.97
C PHE A 55 1.50 3.74 -8.69
N GLY A 56 1.98 4.40 -7.63
CA GLY A 56 1.23 4.52 -6.39
C GLY A 56 1.30 3.35 -5.41
N VAL A 57 2.12 2.33 -5.70
CA VAL A 57 2.21 1.10 -4.87
C VAL A 57 2.62 1.36 -3.41
N ALA A 58 3.41 2.39 -3.15
CA ALA A 58 3.89 2.77 -1.83
C ALA A 58 3.82 4.31 -1.64
N TRP A 59 2.64 4.88 -1.85
CA TRP A 59 2.44 6.32 -1.78
C TRP A 59 2.62 6.89 -0.37
N CYS A 60 3.39 7.97 -0.24
CA CYS A 60 3.47 8.79 0.98
C CYS A 60 3.00 10.20 0.65
N ASP A 61 2.04 10.71 1.43
CA ASP A 61 1.42 12.03 1.19
C ASP A 61 2.40 13.19 1.46
N ASP A 62 3.10 13.16 2.60
CA ASP A 62 4.22 14.05 2.86
C ASP A 62 5.53 13.30 2.56
N PRO A 63 6.30 13.66 1.52
CA PRO A 63 7.53 12.95 1.17
C PRO A 63 8.63 13.07 2.22
N ARG A 64 8.45 13.91 3.25
CA ARG A 64 9.37 14.01 4.42
C ARG A 64 9.03 13.00 5.51
N VAL A 65 7.85 12.40 5.45
CA VAL A 65 7.38 11.36 6.37
C VAL A 65 7.16 10.09 5.56
N HIS A 66 8.20 9.26 5.49
CA HIS A 66 8.21 8.03 4.72
C HIS A 66 8.83 6.88 5.54
N PRO A 67 8.60 5.61 5.17
CA PRO A 67 9.29 4.47 5.78
C PRO A 67 10.81 4.62 5.71
N ARG A 68 11.53 4.08 6.71
CA ARG A 68 13.00 4.14 6.76
C ARG A 68 13.65 2.93 6.09
N GLU A 69 12.89 1.86 5.92
CA GLU A 69 13.31 0.65 5.25
C GLU A 69 13.42 0.85 3.73
N PRO A 70 14.27 0.05 3.04
CA PRO A 70 14.35 0.08 1.59
C PRO A 70 12.99 -0.14 0.92
N LEU A 71 12.76 0.51 -0.21
CA LEU A 71 11.49 0.45 -0.92
C LEU A 71 11.05 -0.98 -1.26
N ALA A 72 11.99 -1.86 -1.61
CA ALA A 72 11.70 -3.27 -1.87
C ALA A 72 11.12 -3.99 -0.64
N GLU A 73 11.63 -3.68 0.56
CA GLU A 73 11.11 -4.23 1.81
C GLU A 73 9.73 -3.67 2.15
N VAL A 74 9.52 -2.38 1.94
CA VAL A 74 8.20 -1.74 2.08
C VAL A 74 7.17 -2.43 1.18
N LEU A 75 7.51 -2.67 -0.09
CA LEU A 75 6.67 -3.36 -1.05
C LEU A 75 6.36 -4.80 -0.63
N ARG A 76 7.37 -5.57 -0.18
CA ARG A 76 7.16 -6.94 0.33
C ARG A 76 6.17 -6.96 1.50
N ARG A 77 6.29 -6.01 2.43
CA ARG A 77 5.38 -5.89 3.58
C ARG A 77 3.95 -5.54 3.16
N LEU A 78 3.79 -4.64 2.19
CA LEU A 78 2.48 -4.31 1.64
C LEU A 78 1.82 -5.51 0.95
N ILE A 79 2.56 -6.21 0.08
CA ILE A 79 2.09 -7.42 -0.61
C ILE A 79 1.72 -8.50 0.41
N SER A 80 2.61 -8.78 1.37
CA SER A 80 2.35 -9.74 2.45
C SER A 80 1.12 -9.37 3.28
N GLY A 81 0.86 -8.07 3.48
CA GLY A 81 -0.34 -7.60 4.17
C GLY A 81 -1.62 -7.88 3.39
N LEU A 82 -1.58 -7.78 2.06
CA LEU A 82 -2.72 -8.03 1.17
C LEU A 82 -3.06 -9.53 1.05
N GLU A 83 -2.09 -10.40 1.30
CA GLU A 83 -2.24 -11.86 1.24
C GLU A 83 -2.69 -12.47 2.58
N ARG A 84 -2.75 -11.66 3.65
CA ARG A 84 -3.14 -12.09 5.00
C ARG A 84 -4.53 -11.57 5.36
N GLU A 85 -5.03 -12.05 6.50
CA GLU A 85 -6.24 -11.48 7.09
C GLU A 85 -6.04 -9.99 7.43
N PRO A 86 -7.04 -9.13 7.18
CA PRO A 86 -6.93 -7.70 7.48
C PRO A 86 -6.62 -7.44 8.96
N GLY A 87 -5.66 -6.57 9.23
CA GLY A 87 -5.16 -6.27 10.57
C GLY A 87 -5.59 -4.91 11.11
N SER A 88 -5.18 -4.60 12.35
CA SER A 88 -5.49 -3.33 13.02
C SER A 88 -4.52 -2.19 12.73
N GLY A 89 -3.34 -2.49 12.14
CA GLY A 89 -2.23 -1.55 12.04
C GLY A 89 -1.59 -1.45 10.66
N CYS A 90 -0.62 -0.55 10.55
CA CYS A 90 0.15 -0.36 9.32
C CYS A 90 1.00 -1.63 9.02
N PRO A 91 0.86 -2.26 7.84
CA PRO A 91 1.63 -3.45 7.49
C PRO A 91 3.13 -3.16 7.34
N VAL A 92 3.51 -1.90 7.11
CA VAL A 92 4.89 -1.49 6.88
C VAL A 92 5.66 -1.31 8.19
N CYS A 93 5.14 -0.54 9.14
CA CYS A 93 5.86 -0.22 10.38
C CYS A 93 5.23 -0.79 11.66
N GLY A 94 4.08 -1.46 11.56
CA GLY A 94 3.35 -2.03 12.70
C GLY A 94 2.60 -1.02 13.56
N ALA A 95 2.71 0.28 13.29
CA ALA A 95 2.00 1.30 14.06
C ALA A 95 0.48 1.21 13.87
N GLU A 96 -0.28 1.29 14.97
CA GLU A 96 -1.74 1.22 14.97
C GLU A 96 -2.41 2.58 14.69
N ARG A 97 -1.66 3.68 14.83
CA ARG A 97 -2.21 5.03 14.65
C ARG A 97 -2.28 5.39 13.17
N LEU A 98 -3.50 5.30 12.63
CA LEU A 98 -3.85 5.69 11.27
C LEU A 98 -4.80 6.89 11.30
N ILE A 99 -4.67 7.80 10.35
CA ILE A 99 -5.60 8.92 10.16
C ILE A 99 -6.20 8.89 8.76
N TRP A 100 -7.48 9.16 8.64
CA TRP A 100 -8.10 9.31 7.33
C TRP A 100 -7.77 10.68 6.73
N LYS A 101 -7.04 10.69 5.62
CA LYS A 101 -6.79 11.90 4.83
C LYS A 101 -7.74 11.99 3.64
N TYR A 102 -8.05 13.22 3.25
CA TYR A 102 -8.78 13.58 2.04
C TYR A 102 -7.86 14.44 1.16
N ASP A 103 -8.27 14.66 -0.08
CA ASP A 103 -7.58 15.52 -1.05
C ASP A 103 -6.12 15.12 -1.26
N LEU A 104 -5.84 13.81 -1.28
CA LEU A 104 -4.54 13.26 -1.62
C LEU A 104 -4.25 13.49 -3.11
N ASP A 105 -3.01 13.86 -3.43
CA ASP A 105 -2.50 13.96 -4.81
C ASP A 105 -2.22 12.58 -5.44
N HIS A 106 -3.10 11.60 -5.18
CA HIS A 106 -2.97 10.20 -5.56
C HIS A 106 -4.37 9.57 -5.66
N GLU A 107 -4.57 8.56 -6.50
CA GLU A 107 -5.81 7.79 -6.54
C GLU A 107 -5.66 6.51 -5.71
N PRO A 108 -6.44 6.30 -4.62
CA PRO A 108 -7.60 7.07 -4.23
C PRO A 108 -7.25 8.39 -3.54
N SER A 109 -7.98 9.46 -3.90
CA SER A 109 -7.82 10.81 -3.34
C SER A 109 -8.16 10.93 -1.85
N ALA A 110 -8.54 9.83 -1.21
CA ALA A 110 -8.73 9.74 0.22
C ALA A 110 -8.41 8.34 0.75
N GLY A 111 -7.87 8.26 1.96
CA GLY A 111 -7.59 6.97 2.59
C GLY A 111 -6.82 7.05 3.90
N PRO A 112 -6.56 5.90 4.53
CA PRO A 112 -5.88 5.82 5.82
C PRO A 112 -4.37 6.01 5.63
N VAL A 113 -3.81 7.03 6.25
CA VAL A 113 -2.38 7.32 6.28
C VAL A 113 -1.80 6.97 7.64
N CYS A 114 -0.70 6.23 7.66
CA CYS A 114 0.01 5.94 8.90
C CYS A 114 0.64 7.21 9.46
N THR A 115 0.36 7.56 10.71
CA THR A 115 0.94 8.78 11.31
C THR A 115 2.42 8.63 11.67
N HIS A 116 2.96 7.41 11.58
CA HIS A 116 4.36 7.12 11.91
C HIS A 116 5.25 7.13 10.67
N CYS A 117 4.94 6.28 9.67
CA CYS A 117 5.74 6.18 8.45
C CYS A 117 5.14 6.91 7.24
N GLY A 118 3.98 7.56 7.38
CA GLY A 118 3.39 8.43 6.35
C GLY A 118 2.81 7.73 5.12
N ILE A 119 2.89 6.41 5.05
CA ILE A 119 2.36 5.65 3.92
C ILE A 119 0.83 5.65 3.90
N LEU A 120 0.27 5.77 2.70
CA LEU A 120 -1.14 5.47 2.43
C LEU A 120 -1.33 3.95 2.50
N VAL A 121 -2.00 3.49 3.54
CA VAL A 121 -2.22 2.06 3.78
C VAL A 121 -3.34 1.56 2.87
N PRO A 122 -3.12 0.47 2.11
CA PRO A 122 -4.18 -0.12 1.31
C PRO A 122 -5.39 -0.52 2.18
N ARG A 123 -6.58 -0.08 1.82
CA ARG A 123 -7.80 -0.39 2.61
C ARG A 123 -8.02 -1.89 2.84
N PRO A 124 -7.77 -2.80 1.87
CA PRO A 124 -8.00 -4.23 2.08
C PRO A 124 -7.11 -4.87 3.16
N VAL A 125 -5.98 -4.25 3.54
CA VAL A 125 -5.12 -4.79 4.60
C VAL A 125 -5.59 -4.43 6.01
N LEU A 126 -6.61 -3.57 6.12
CA LEU A 126 -7.12 -3.08 7.40
C LEU A 126 -8.48 -3.68 7.72
N SER A 127 -8.67 -4.03 8.99
CA SER A 127 -9.96 -4.47 9.50
C SER A 127 -10.99 -3.33 9.41
N PRO A 128 -12.30 -3.65 9.35
CA PRO A 128 -13.36 -2.64 9.37
C PRO A 128 -13.26 -1.69 10.57
N GLU A 129 -12.87 -2.20 11.74
CA GLU A 129 -12.67 -1.43 12.96
C GLU A 129 -11.53 -0.43 12.79
N ALA A 130 -10.37 -0.86 12.30
CA ALA A 130 -9.24 0.04 12.04
C ALA A 130 -9.58 1.15 11.04
N LEU A 131 -10.35 0.83 10.00
CA LEU A 131 -10.84 1.83 9.04
C LEU A 131 -11.81 2.82 9.70
N ALA A 132 -12.71 2.36 10.56
CA ALA A 132 -13.63 3.21 11.31
C ALA A 132 -12.87 4.12 12.28
N ASP A 133 -11.85 3.60 12.96
CA ASP A 133 -11.02 4.31 13.93
C ASP A 133 -10.21 5.42 13.25
N ALA A 134 -9.59 5.11 12.11
CA ALA A 134 -8.87 6.10 11.30
C ALA A 134 -9.76 7.26 10.87
N ARG A 135 -11.04 6.99 10.56
CA ARG A 135 -12.04 8.03 10.22
C ARG A 135 -12.44 8.85 11.44
N ARG A 136 -12.54 8.25 12.63
CA ARG A 136 -12.87 8.96 13.87
C ARG A 136 -11.74 9.85 14.37
N GLY A 137 -10.47 9.52 14.11
CA GLY A 137 -9.31 10.35 14.48
C GLY A 137 -9.40 11.80 13.97
N ARG A 138 -10.14 12.05 12.88
CA ARG A 138 -10.45 13.40 12.38
C ARG A 138 -11.30 14.23 13.33
N LEU A 139 -12.25 13.62 14.04
CA LEU A 139 -13.20 14.31 14.92
C LEU A 139 -12.50 14.94 16.13
N LEU A 140 -11.37 14.39 16.56
CA LEU A 140 -10.62 14.88 17.73
C LEU A 140 -9.59 15.96 17.40
N VAL A 141 -9.19 16.11 16.14
CA VAL A 141 -8.17 17.10 15.70
C VAL A 141 -8.83 18.40 15.17
N SER A 142 -10.16 18.44 15.09
CA SER A 142 -10.93 19.59 14.61
C SER A 142 -11.58 20.42 15.75
N ALA A 143 -11.07 20.32 16.98
CA ALA A 143 -11.56 21.06 18.16
C ALA A 143 -10.51 22.06 18.67
#